data_AF-A0A402AJF3-F1
#
_entry.id   AF-A0A402AJF3-F1
#
_cell.length_a   1.000
_cell.length_b   1.000
_cell.length_c   1.000
_cell.angle_alpha   90.00
_cell.angle_beta   90.00
_cell.angle_gamma   90.00
#
_symmetry.space_group_name_H-M   'P 1'
#
loop_
_entity.id
_entity.type
_entity.pdbx_description
1 polymer ?
#
loop_
_entity_poly.entity_id
_entity_poly.type
_entity_poly.pdbx_seq_one_letter_code
_entity_poly.pdbx_strand_id
1 'polypeptide(L)'
;MSAQVYIPNGTAALHRVFNKQGQPIDGKGVIPQQDLIALETLNLNVSAPVAEKELGFYETGIKSIDLLAPIPYGGIYNLIGPLGLGKLVIVEELIHNLVTRKHGFTVAVTMGETSYEATNLGTSIVEIHTQAQTAVIFEPQSEKPEVSLQLIQVGLGVARQLRSQGHEVLLLIDEQVTKYARALHLPGLAAAVRAAGITTLLLNQDEEEGQAADGQIVMSRPLAEQRLYPAVDRQLSTSTLLQSNITDLEHQHTAQQVRALLQQAAALQQQTTHSPQDLQLLHRATRLNLFLTQPFFVAETFSGIPGEYLSLAETLSSIQGLLSGRYDSLPEATFSFVGAIDQVVAKNQIIQ
;
A
#
# COMPACT_ATOMS: atom_id res chain seq x y z
N MET A 1 -11.57 36.07 0.18
CA MET A 1 -10.93 35.41 1.32
C MET A 1 -11.70 34.14 1.60
N SER A 2 -11.06 32.97 1.49
CA SER A 2 -11.68 31.71 1.90
C SER A 2 -11.95 31.75 3.41
N ALA A 3 -13.09 31.20 3.83
CA ALA A 3 -13.39 31.06 5.25
C ALA A 3 -12.37 30.13 5.93
N GLN A 4 -12.02 30.42 7.18
CA GLN A 4 -11.14 29.56 7.98
C GLN A 4 -11.79 28.17 8.14
N VAL A 5 -11.05 27.13 7.76
CA VAL A 5 -11.47 25.73 7.96
C VAL A 5 -10.97 25.25 9.31
N TYR A 6 -11.80 24.48 10.00
CA TYR A 6 -11.46 23.82 11.26
C TYR A 6 -11.55 22.31 11.06
N ILE A 7 -10.56 21.57 11.56
CA ILE A 7 -10.50 20.11 11.47
C ILE A 7 -10.46 19.50 12.86
N PRO A 8 -10.85 18.23 13.02
CA PRO A 8 -10.75 17.54 14.31
C PRO A 8 -9.28 17.37 14.72
N ASN A 9 -9.01 17.54 16.01
CA ASN A 9 -7.69 17.40 16.58
C ASN A 9 -7.30 15.91 16.71
N GLY A 10 -6.53 15.40 15.76
CA GLY A 10 -5.90 14.08 15.85
C GLY A 10 -6.93 12.97 16.10
N THR A 11 -6.88 12.38 17.29
CA THR A 11 -7.78 11.27 17.69
C THR A 11 -9.27 11.64 17.70
N ALA A 12 -9.64 12.93 17.75
CA ALA A 12 -11.04 13.36 17.60
C ALA A 12 -11.59 13.10 16.18
N ALA A 13 -10.73 12.89 15.19
CA ALA A 13 -11.12 12.54 13.82
C ALA A 13 -11.50 11.05 13.67
N LEU A 14 -11.18 10.21 14.65
CA LEU A 14 -11.32 8.77 14.52
C LEU A 14 -12.77 8.34 14.42
N HIS A 15 -13.03 7.44 13.48
CA HIS A 15 -14.36 6.96 13.16
C HIS A 15 -15.31 8.08 12.74
N ARG A 16 -14.79 9.25 12.35
CA ARG A 16 -15.57 10.37 11.85
C ARG A 16 -15.46 10.45 10.33
N VAL A 17 -16.54 10.95 9.74
CA VAL A 17 -16.53 11.38 8.33
C VAL A 17 -16.81 12.87 8.28
N PHE A 18 -15.96 13.62 7.61
CA PHE A 18 -16.10 15.07 7.47
C PHE A 18 -15.81 15.54 6.04
N ASN A 19 -16.41 16.67 5.68
CA ASN A 19 -16.32 17.26 4.35
C ASN A 19 -15.09 18.17 4.20
N LYS A 20 -14.92 18.82 3.03
CA LYS A 20 -13.76 19.71 2.80
C LYS A 20 -13.78 21.00 3.63
N GLN A 21 -14.89 21.31 4.30
CA GLN A 21 -14.99 22.37 5.30
C GLN A 21 -14.75 21.88 6.74
N GLY A 22 -14.40 20.60 6.92
CA GLY A 22 -14.20 19.97 8.22
C GLY A 22 -15.48 19.74 9.02
N GLN A 23 -16.65 19.86 8.36
CA GLN A 23 -17.94 19.62 9.01
C GLN A 23 -18.22 18.12 9.04
N PRO A 24 -18.65 17.56 10.19
CA PRO A 24 -19.03 16.16 10.27
C PRO A 24 -20.29 15.89 9.46
N ILE A 25 -20.25 14.85 8.63
CA ILE A 25 -21.36 14.42 7.74
C ILE A 25 -21.81 12.98 8.05
N ASP A 26 -21.37 12.45 9.19
CA ASP A 26 -21.57 11.06 9.59
C ASP A 26 -22.81 10.79 10.46
N GLY A 27 -23.59 11.83 10.76
CA GLY A 27 -24.73 11.71 11.67
C GLY A 27 -24.38 11.45 13.14
N LYS A 28 -23.09 11.41 13.52
CA LYS A 28 -22.63 11.17 14.91
C LYS A 28 -22.62 12.44 15.77
N GLY A 29 -23.26 13.52 15.30
CA GLY A 29 -23.31 14.81 15.97
C GLY A 29 -22.07 15.68 15.74
N VAL A 30 -22.07 16.87 16.34
CA VAL A 30 -20.99 17.85 16.20
C VAL A 30 -19.73 17.40 16.95
N ILE A 31 -18.57 17.83 16.46
CA ILE A 31 -17.30 17.67 17.19
C ILE A 31 -17.18 18.85 18.17
N PRO A 32 -16.89 18.62 19.47
CA PRO A 32 -16.78 19.69 20.45
C PRO A 32 -15.75 20.75 20.01
N GLN A 33 -16.02 22.02 20.30
CA GLN A 33 -15.17 23.13 19.86
C GLN A 33 -13.72 23.03 20.39
N GLN A 34 -13.55 22.45 21.58
CA GLN A 34 -12.22 22.19 22.18
C GLN A 34 -11.41 21.13 21.42
N ASP A 35 -12.07 20.27 20.65
CA ASP A 35 -11.47 19.20 19.85
C ASP A 35 -11.30 19.61 18.39
N LEU A 36 -11.53 20.89 18.07
CA LEU A 36 -11.32 21.46 16.74
C LEU A 36 -10.10 22.37 16.73
N ILE A 37 -9.29 22.25 15.68
CA ILE A 37 -8.13 23.11 15.43
C ILE A 37 -8.29 23.79 14.08
N ALA A 38 -7.74 25.01 13.96
CA ALA A 38 -7.67 25.70 12.67
C ALA A 38 -6.78 24.91 11.70
N LEU A 39 -7.28 24.62 10.51
CA LEU A 39 -6.47 24.02 9.45
C LEU A 39 -5.37 25.01 9.07
N GLU A 40 -4.11 24.61 9.25
CA GLU A 40 -2.97 25.37 8.76
C GLU A 40 -2.96 25.37 7.24
N THR A 41 -2.87 26.56 6.63
CA THR A 41 -2.67 26.68 5.20
C THR A 41 -1.32 26.07 4.83
N LEU A 42 -1.36 24.90 4.18
CA LEU A 42 -0.16 24.23 3.69
C LEU A 42 0.45 25.07 2.58
N ASN A 43 1.67 25.55 2.82
CA ASN A 43 2.45 26.18 1.75
C ASN A 43 3.08 25.10 0.89
N LEU A 44 2.32 24.64 -0.10
CA LEU A 44 2.73 23.64 -1.09
C LEU A 44 3.86 24.14 -2.03
N ASN A 45 4.37 25.35 -1.85
CA ASN A 45 5.44 25.92 -2.67
C ASN A 45 6.84 25.86 -2.01
N VAL A 46 6.97 25.25 -0.82
CA VAL A 46 8.24 25.24 -0.08
C VAL A 46 8.84 23.83 -0.06
N SER A 47 10.11 23.70 -0.46
CA SER A 47 10.88 22.51 -0.17
C SER A 47 11.21 22.49 1.33
N ALA A 48 10.61 21.54 2.06
CA ALA A 48 11.00 21.30 3.43
C ALA A 48 12.22 20.37 3.46
N PRO A 49 13.23 20.63 4.32
CA PRO A 49 14.28 19.66 4.55
C PRO A 49 13.67 18.38 5.13
N VAL A 50 14.15 17.23 4.65
CA VAL A 50 13.76 15.92 5.17
C VAL A 50 14.16 15.87 6.65
N ALA A 51 13.23 15.56 7.54
CA ALA A 51 13.60 15.31 8.93
C ALA A 51 14.56 14.11 8.95
N GLU A 52 15.75 14.28 9.53
CA GLU A 52 16.80 13.22 9.62
C GLU A 52 16.33 11.92 10.30
N LYS A 53 15.14 11.94 10.93
CA LYS A 53 14.64 10.89 11.82
C LYS A 53 13.90 9.74 11.14
N GLU A 54 13.78 9.70 9.82
CA GLU A 54 13.05 8.65 9.08
C GLU A 54 13.82 8.09 7.88
N LEU A 55 15.10 7.76 8.08
CA LEU A 55 15.82 6.89 7.14
C LEU A 55 15.39 5.44 7.41
N GLY A 56 14.47 4.91 6.62
CA GLY A 56 13.98 3.53 6.74
C GLY A 56 12.80 3.23 5.82
N PHE A 57 12.32 1.99 5.88
CA PHE A 57 11.16 1.55 5.10
C PHE A 57 9.99 1.19 6.03
N TYR A 58 8.79 1.49 5.57
CA TYR A 58 7.54 1.03 6.14
C TYR A 58 7.39 -0.47 5.82
N GLU A 59 7.77 -1.31 6.78
CA GLU A 59 7.56 -2.76 6.68
C GLU A 59 6.07 -3.09 6.68
N THR A 60 5.59 -3.63 5.57
CA THR A 60 4.18 -3.92 5.32
C THR A 60 3.76 -5.29 5.82
N GLY A 61 4.72 -6.21 5.94
CA GLY A 61 4.46 -7.63 6.21
C GLY A 61 4.06 -8.42 4.97
N ILE A 62 4.01 -7.80 3.79
CA ILE A 62 3.57 -8.41 2.53
C ILE A 62 4.81 -8.67 1.67
N LYS A 63 5.15 -9.95 1.49
CA LYS A 63 6.39 -10.40 0.83
C LYS A 63 6.69 -9.70 -0.49
N SER A 64 5.70 -9.62 -1.38
CA SER A 64 5.90 -9.05 -2.72
C SER A 64 6.13 -7.54 -2.68
N ILE A 65 5.49 -6.83 -1.75
CA ILE A 65 5.66 -5.38 -1.59
C ILE A 65 6.99 -5.11 -0.91
N ASP A 66 7.25 -5.69 0.26
CA ASP A 66 8.48 -5.44 1.02
C ASP A 66 9.73 -5.82 0.22
N LEU A 67 9.68 -6.88 -0.60
CA LEU A 67 10.81 -7.25 -1.45
C LEU A 67 10.97 -6.34 -2.67
N LEU A 68 9.91 -6.13 -3.46
CA LEU A 68 10.04 -5.61 -4.84
C LEU A 68 9.64 -4.14 -5.00
N ALA A 69 8.84 -3.62 -4.07
CA ALA A 69 8.37 -2.25 -4.02
C ALA A 69 8.28 -1.74 -2.55
N PRO A 70 9.37 -1.82 -1.76
CA PRO A 70 9.36 -1.41 -0.36
C PRO A 70 8.99 0.07 -0.23
N ILE A 71 8.13 0.44 0.71
CA ILE A 71 7.60 1.80 0.84
C ILE A 71 8.47 2.59 1.83
N PRO A 72 8.97 3.80 1.51
CA PRO A 72 9.66 4.64 2.48
C PRO A 72 8.70 5.24 3.51
N TYR A 73 9.18 5.44 4.73
CA TYR A 73 8.51 6.34 5.65
C TYR A 73 8.44 7.75 5.05
N GLY A 74 7.30 8.43 5.20
CA GLY A 74 7.09 9.74 4.57
C GLY A 74 7.00 9.71 3.03
N GLY A 75 6.92 8.52 2.42
CA GLY A 75 6.90 8.34 0.98
C GLY A 75 5.53 8.46 0.34
N ILE A 76 5.48 8.78 -0.95
CA ILE A 76 4.28 8.73 -1.78
C ILE A 76 4.38 7.56 -2.74
N TYR A 77 3.40 6.65 -2.69
CA TYR A 77 3.36 5.45 -3.51
C TYR A 77 2.08 5.37 -4.33
N ASN A 78 2.22 4.92 -5.57
CA ASN A 78 1.08 4.61 -6.41
C ASN A 78 0.68 3.15 -6.22
N LEU A 79 -0.59 2.90 -5.95
CA LEU A 79 -1.18 1.57 -6.04
C LEU A 79 -2.09 1.52 -7.26
N ILE A 80 -1.62 0.84 -8.31
CA ILE A 80 -2.14 0.93 -9.67
C ILE A 80 -2.77 -0.41 -10.04
N GLY A 81 -4.01 -0.40 -10.49
CA GLY A 81 -4.63 -1.62 -11.00
C GLY A 81 -6.10 -1.47 -11.35
N PRO A 82 -6.56 -2.16 -12.41
CA PRO A 82 -7.98 -2.28 -12.72
C PRO A 82 -8.81 -2.83 -11.55
N LEU A 83 -10.10 -2.55 -11.59
CA LEU A 83 -11.07 -3.12 -10.66
C LEU A 83 -11.02 -4.66 -10.68
N GLY A 84 -11.21 -5.26 -9.51
CA GLY A 84 -11.29 -6.72 -9.35
C GLY A 84 -9.95 -7.46 -9.20
N LEU A 85 -8.80 -6.78 -9.23
CA LEU A 85 -7.50 -7.44 -9.03
C LEU A 85 -7.07 -7.56 -7.56
N GLY A 86 -7.89 -7.12 -6.61
CA GLY A 86 -7.57 -7.16 -5.17
C GLY A 86 -6.82 -5.92 -4.66
N LYS A 87 -6.90 -4.78 -5.37
CA LYS A 87 -6.30 -3.51 -4.95
C LYS A 87 -6.71 -3.11 -3.52
N LEU A 88 -8.00 -3.19 -3.24
CA LEU A 88 -8.56 -2.85 -1.93
C LEU A 88 -8.20 -3.87 -0.86
N VAL A 89 -8.13 -5.14 -1.23
CA VAL A 89 -7.68 -6.21 -0.32
C VAL A 89 -6.24 -5.95 0.16
N ILE A 90 -5.36 -5.43 -0.70
CA ILE A 90 -4.03 -4.94 -0.27
C ILE A 90 -4.16 -3.76 0.68
N VAL A 91 -5.00 -2.77 0.36
CA VAL A 91 -5.20 -1.59 1.24
C VAL A 91 -5.69 -2.01 2.62
N GLU A 92 -6.71 -2.86 2.69
CA GLU A 92 -7.28 -3.40 3.94
C GLU A 92 -6.25 -4.18 4.76
N GLU A 93 -5.40 -4.97 4.10
CA GLU A 93 -4.32 -5.70 4.76
C GLU A 93 -3.24 -4.76 5.30
N LEU A 94 -2.87 -3.72 4.54
CA LEU A 94 -1.92 -2.70 4.99
C LEU A 94 -2.43 -1.96 6.22
N ILE A 95 -3.73 -1.66 6.27
CA ILE A 95 -4.35 -1.01 7.44
C ILE A 95 -4.44 -1.99 8.60
N HIS A 96 -4.83 -3.24 8.35
CA HIS A 96 -4.82 -4.28 9.38
C HIS A 96 -3.43 -4.37 10.04
N ASN A 97 -2.36 -4.44 9.25
CA ASN A 97 -0.99 -4.52 9.75
C ASN A 97 -0.54 -3.22 10.44
N LEU A 98 -0.94 -2.06 9.92
CA LEU A 98 -0.69 -0.77 10.57
C LEU A 98 -1.29 -0.71 11.98
N VAL A 99 -2.55 -1.10 12.12
CA VAL A 99 -3.30 -1.03 13.39
C VAL A 99 -2.81 -2.09 14.37
N THR A 100 -2.65 -3.33 13.92
CA THR A 100 -2.29 -4.45 14.80
C THR A 100 -0.82 -4.48 15.19
N ARG A 101 0.08 -3.97 14.35
CA ARG A 101 1.54 -4.04 14.59
C ARG A 101 2.14 -2.71 15.01
N LYS A 102 1.63 -1.59 14.49
CA LYS A 102 2.19 -0.25 14.73
C LYS A 102 1.28 0.65 15.56
N HIS A 103 0.06 0.19 15.89
CA HIS A 103 -0.97 1.01 16.54
C HIS A 103 -1.17 2.36 15.83
N GLY A 104 -1.07 2.31 14.49
CA GLY A 104 -1.14 3.47 13.61
C GLY A 104 -2.54 3.71 13.07
N PHE A 105 -2.71 4.86 12.44
CA PHE A 105 -3.99 5.39 12.01
C PHE A 105 -4.07 5.53 10.50
N THR A 106 -5.28 5.41 9.98
CA THR A 106 -5.54 5.67 8.57
C THR A 106 -6.34 6.95 8.41
N VAL A 107 -5.91 7.79 7.47
CA VAL A 107 -6.69 8.94 7.01
C VAL A 107 -7.03 8.70 5.55
N ALA A 108 -8.31 8.56 5.23
CA ALA A 108 -8.77 8.28 3.89
C ALA A 108 -9.42 9.52 3.27
N VAL A 109 -9.05 9.83 2.03
CA VAL A 109 -9.54 10.98 1.27
C VAL A 109 -10.20 10.47 0.00
N THR A 110 -11.50 10.68 -0.15
CA THR A 110 -12.29 10.08 -1.23
C THR A 110 -13.43 10.99 -1.72
N MET A 111 -13.96 10.69 -2.91
CA MET A 111 -15.16 11.29 -3.46
C MET A 111 -16.12 10.21 -3.97
N GLY A 112 -17.43 10.45 -3.89
CA GLY A 112 -18.45 9.48 -4.32
C GLY A 112 -19.78 10.12 -4.71
N GLU A 113 -20.74 9.33 -5.17
CA GLU A 113 -21.96 9.89 -5.77
C GLU A 113 -22.97 10.42 -4.73
N THR A 114 -23.03 9.85 -3.52
CA THR A 114 -23.96 10.33 -2.48
C THR A 114 -23.37 10.35 -1.07
N SER A 115 -23.81 11.28 -0.22
CA SER A 115 -23.42 11.34 1.21
C SER A 115 -23.97 10.17 2.05
N TYR A 116 -25.00 9.48 1.54
CA TYR A 116 -25.46 8.21 2.10
C TYR A 116 -24.34 7.15 1.97
N GLU A 117 -23.36 7.34 1.06
CA GLU A 117 -22.24 6.42 0.87
C GLU A 117 -21.24 6.46 2.00
N ALA A 118 -20.98 7.66 2.48
CA ALA A 118 -20.12 7.89 3.62
C ALA A 118 -20.65 7.34 4.96
N THR A 119 -21.95 7.05 5.08
CA THR A 119 -22.59 6.63 6.34
C THR A 119 -23.16 5.22 6.35
N ASN A 120 -23.39 4.61 5.17
CA ASN A 120 -23.97 3.26 5.07
C ASN A 120 -23.51 2.46 3.82
N LEU A 121 -22.46 2.84 3.08
CA LEU A 121 -22.09 2.18 1.81
C LEU A 121 -20.62 1.71 1.84
N GLY A 122 -20.26 0.55 1.29
CA GLY A 122 -20.67 -0.01 0.00
C GLY A 122 -19.78 0.51 -1.14
N THR A 123 -18.91 1.49 -0.87
CA THR A 123 -17.82 1.91 -1.76
C THR A 123 -16.46 1.67 -1.11
N SER A 124 -15.54 1.22 -1.95
CA SER A 124 -14.21 0.63 -1.77
C SER A 124 -13.27 1.12 -0.64
N ILE A 125 -13.36 2.39 -0.22
CA ILE A 125 -12.47 2.99 0.81
C ILE A 125 -13.27 3.38 2.06
N VAL A 126 -14.59 3.44 1.96
CA VAL A 126 -15.46 3.72 3.10
C VAL A 126 -15.77 2.43 3.87
N GLU A 127 -15.69 1.25 3.27
CA GLU A 127 -15.76 -0.03 3.99
C GLU A 127 -14.60 -0.21 5.01
N ILE A 128 -13.47 0.45 4.77
CA ILE A 128 -12.34 0.60 5.70
C ILE A 128 -12.79 1.28 7.01
N HIS A 129 -13.91 2.01 7.02
CA HIS A 129 -14.49 2.61 8.24
C HIS A 129 -14.82 1.58 9.33
N THR A 130 -14.95 0.30 8.97
CA THR A 130 -15.16 -0.79 9.92
C THR A 130 -13.89 -1.22 10.67
N GLN A 131 -12.70 -0.79 10.22
CA GLN A 131 -11.45 -1.03 10.91
C GLN A 131 -11.23 0.01 12.02
N ALA A 132 -10.83 -0.45 13.20
CA ALA A 132 -10.45 0.42 14.32
C ALA A 132 -9.38 1.41 13.84
N GLN A 133 -9.49 2.72 14.15
CA GLN A 133 -8.49 3.77 13.88
C GLN A 133 -8.46 4.47 12.50
N THR A 134 -9.60 4.58 11.79
CA THR A 134 -9.70 5.34 10.51
C THR A 134 -10.50 6.65 10.63
N ALA A 135 -10.02 7.73 9.99
CA ALA A 135 -10.75 8.97 9.73
C ALA A 135 -11.02 9.14 8.22
N VAL A 136 -12.20 9.63 7.81
CA VAL A 136 -12.57 9.75 6.40
C VAL A 136 -12.92 11.20 6.03
N ILE A 137 -12.28 11.68 4.96
CA ILE A 137 -12.56 12.97 4.33
C ILE A 137 -13.30 12.68 3.03
N PHE A 138 -14.56 13.11 2.95
CA PHE A 138 -15.44 12.77 1.85
C PHE A 138 -16.14 13.99 1.27
N GLU A 139 -16.24 14.05 -0.05
CA GLU A 139 -17.13 14.97 -0.77
C GLU A 139 -17.92 14.25 -1.85
N PRO A 140 -19.12 14.74 -2.19
CA PRO A 140 -19.78 14.34 -3.42
C PRO A 140 -18.88 14.58 -4.63
N GLN A 141 -19.04 13.73 -5.65
CA GLN A 141 -18.22 13.74 -6.85
C GLN A 141 -18.11 15.13 -7.46
N SER A 142 -16.88 15.55 -7.71
CA SER A 142 -16.59 16.85 -8.31
C SER A 142 -15.43 16.73 -9.28
N GLU A 143 -15.60 17.30 -10.47
CA GLU A 143 -14.53 17.36 -11.47
C GLU A 143 -13.61 18.57 -11.28
N LYS A 144 -13.88 19.39 -10.26
CA LYS A 144 -13.13 20.62 -9.98
C LYS A 144 -11.82 20.29 -9.26
N PRO A 145 -10.65 20.54 -9.86
CA PRO A 145 -9.36 20.27 -9.22
C PRO A 145 -9.19 20.94 -7.86
N GLU A 146 -9.79 22.12 -7.66
CA GLU A 146 -9.73 22.86 -6.40
C GLU A 146 -10.42 22.12 -5.26
N VAL A 147 -11.48 21.37 -5.56
CA VAL A 147 -12.17 20.54 -4.57
C VAL A 147 -11.24 19.43 -4.13
N SER A 148 -10.61 18.69 -5.05
CA SER A 148 -9.63 17.65 -4.72
C SER A 148 -8.49 18.17 -3.86
N LEU A 149 -7.94 19.36 -4.18
CA LEU A 149 -6.92 19.96 -3.32
C LEU A 149 -7.42 20.26 -1.91
N GLN A 150 -8.63 20.81 -1.78
CA GLN A 150 -9.19 21.12 -0.46
C GLN A 150 -9.39 19.84 0.37
N LEU A 151 -9.86 18.75 -0.23
CA LEU A 151 -9.95 17.46 0.47
C LEU A 151 -8.57 16.96 0.90
N ILE A 152 -7.59 16.98 -0.02
CA ILE A 152 -6.22 16.54 0.28
C ILE A 152 -5.63 17.39 1.41
N GLN A 153 -5.84 18.72 1.41
CA GLN A 153 -5.36 19.62 2.45
C GLN A 153 -5.98 19.30 3.81
N VAL A 154 -7.30 19.04 3.87
CA VAL A 154 -7.98 18.62 5.09
C VAL A 154 -7.44 17.28 5.59
N GLY A 155 -7.33 16.28 4.70
CA GLY A 155 -6.80 14.96 5.05
C GLY A 155 -5.37 15.01 5.56
N LEU A 156 -4.50 15.76 4.86
CA LEU A 156 -3.12 15.97 5.27
C LEU A 156 -3.03 16.75 6.60
N GLY A 157 -3.92 17.72 6.83
CA GLY A 157 -4.00 18.42 8.12
C GLY A 157 -4.29 17.47 9.29
N VAL A 158 -5.25 16.56 9.11
CA VAL A 158 -5.58 15.55 10.13
C VAL A 158 -4.42 14.57 10.32
N ALA A 159 -3.84 14.07 9.22
CA ALA A 159 -2.70 13.16 9.26
C ALA A 159 -1.48 13.79 9.96
N ARG A 160 -1.19 15.07 9.70
CA ARG A 160 -0.13 15.83 10.40
C ARG A 160 -0.37 15.91 11.89
N GLN A 161 -1.61 16.09 12.32
CA GLN A 161 -1.93 16.16 13.74
C GLN A 161 -1.79 14.81 14.44
N LEU A 162 -2.12 13.70 13.76
CA LEU A 162 -1.85 12.36 14.27
C LEU A 162 -0.35 12.07 14.35
N ARG A 163 0.43 12.43 13.32
CA ARG A 163 1.91 12.32 13.34
C ARG A 163 2.55 13.17 14.44
N SER A 164 2.08 14.41 14.64
CA SER A 164 2.62 15.30 15.69
C SER A 164 2.37 14.77 17.10
N GLN A 165 1.34 13.93 17.27
CA GLN A 165 1.03 13.18 18.50
C GLN A 165 1.84 11.89 18.64
N GLY A 166 2.73 11.58 17.67
CA GLY A 166 3.63 10.43 17.70
C GLY A 166 3.05 9.15 17.11
N HIS A 167 1.90 9.21 16.42
CA HIS A 167 1.29 8.04 15.82
C HIS A 167 1.79 7.78 14.41
N GLU A 168 1.93 6.50 14.00
CA GLU A 168 2.13 6.13 12.60
C GLU A 168 0.87 6.41 11.78
N VAL A 169 1.00 6.95 10.57
CA VAL A 169 -0.15 7.36 9.75
C VAL A 169 0.02 6.91 8.31
N LEU A 170 -1.01 6.23 7.80
CA LEU A 170 -1.20 5.93 6.38
C LEU A 170 -2.28 6.86 5.81
N LEU A 171 -1.88 7.75 4.89
CA LEU A 171 -2.79 8.61 4.14
C LEU A 171 -3.19 7.91 2.83
N LEU A 172 -4.47 7.63 2.66
CA LEU A 172 -5.02 7.02 1.46
C LEU A 172 -5.74 8.09 0.64
N ILE A 173 -5.36 8.23 -0.62
CA ILE A 173 -6.02 9.15 -1.55
C ILE A 173 -6.63 8.31 -2.66
N ASP A 174 -7.95 8.34 -2.73
CA ASP A 174 -8.76 7.60 -3.70
C ASP A 174 -8.47 8.03 -5.14
N GLU A 175 -8.83 7.18 -6.09
CA GLU A 175 -8.67 7.42 -7.52
C GLU A 175 -9.50 8.61 -8.00
N GLN A 176 -10.70 8.82 -7.46
CA GLN A 176 -11.54 9.95 -7.85
C GLN A 176 -10.92 11.28 -7.41
N VAL A 177 -10.23 11.31 -6.27
CA VAL A 177 -9.54 12.50 -5.79
C VAL A 177 -8.26 12.72 -6.59
N THR A 178 -7.46 11.65 -6.75
CA THR A 178 -6.17 11.69 -7.43
C THR A 178 -6.33 12.16 -8.87
N LYS A 179 -7.33 11.65 -9.61
CA LYS A 179 -7.61 12.00 -11.02
C LYS A 179 -7.67 13.51 -11.26
N TYR A 180 -8.41 14.26 -10.43
CA TYR A 180 -8.60 15.70 -10.65
C TYR A 180 -7.52 16.56 -9.96
N ALA A 181 -6.92 16.08 -8.87
CA ALA A 181 -5.79 16.78 -8.22
C ALA A 181 -4.55 16.88 -9.13
N ARG A 182 -4.38 15.94 -10.06
CA ARG A 182 -3.28 15.88 -11.04
C ARG A 182 -3.12 17.16 -11.87
N ALA A 183 -4.22 17.80 -12.26
CA ALA A 183 -4.19 19.00 -13.10
C ALA A 183 -3.37 20.14 -12.45
N LEU A 184 -3.20 20.10 -11.13
CA LEU A 184 -2.59 21.18 -10.37
C LEU A 184 -1.11 20.97 -10.07
N HIS A 185 -0.51 19.85 -10.51
CA HIS A 185 0.90 19.49 -10.29
C HIS A 185 1.30 19.65 -8.82
N LEU A 186 1.40 18.54 -8.10
CA LEU A 186 1.58 18.53 -6.64
C LEU A 186 3.01 18.30 -6.11
N PRO A 187 4.10 18.95 -6.61
CA PRO A 187 5.40 18.89 -5.95
C PRO A 187 5.32 19.23 -4.45
N GLY A 188 4.42 20.16 -4.10
CA GLY A 188 4.16 20.53 -2.72
C GLY A 188 3.56 19.45 -1.85
N LEU A 189 2.78 18.52 -2.42
CA LEU A 189 2.23 17.41 -1.65
C LEU A 189 3.37 16.48 -1.22
N ALA A 190 4.26 16.11 -2.14
CA ALA A 190 5.44 15.30 -1.84
C ALA A 190 6.31 15.94 -0.76
N ALA A 191 6.56 17.25 -0.85
CA ALA A 191 7.31 17.97 0.17
C ALA A 191 6.58 17.98 1.53
N ALA A 192 5.28 18.25 1.55
CA ALA A 192 4.50 18.35 2.78
C ALA A 192 4.30 17.00 3.48
N VAL A 193 4.05 15.94 2.71
CA VAL A 193 3.93 14.56 3.19
C VAL A 193 5.25 14.09 3.79
N ARG A 194 6.36 14.31 3.08
CA ARG A 194 7.70 13.94 3.53
C ARG A 194 8.13 14.71 4.78
N ALA A 195 7.86 16.02 4.83
CA ALA A 195 8.15 16.84 6.01
C ALA A 195 7.40 16.37 7.26
N ALA A 196 6.21 15.80 7.07
CA ALA A 196 5.37 15.28 8.13
C ALA A 196 5.64 13.81 8.47
N GLY A 197 6.50 13.11 7.72
CA GLY A 197 6.73 11.68 7.89
C GLY A 197 5.45 10.84 7.67
N ILE A 198 4.59 11.25 6.74
CA ILE A 198 3.33 10.56 6.46
C ILE A 198 3.53 9.61 5.28
N THR A 199 3.27 8.32 5.45
CA THR A 199 3.27 7.40 4.31
C THR A 199 1.94 7.58 3.56
N THR A 200 2.00 7.82 2.25
CA THR A 200 0.82 8.11 1.42
C THR A 200 0.67 7.10 0.28
N LEU A 201 -0.52 6.55 0.12
CA LEU A 201 -0.90 5.72 -1.04
C LEU A 201 -1.91 6.45 -1.91
N LEU A 202 -1.56 6.60 -3.18
CA LEU A 202 -2.43 7.12 -4.23
C LEU A 202 -3.03 5.93 -4.98
N LEU A 203 -4.35 5.79 -4.95
CA LEU A 203 -5.03 4.73 -5.67
C LEU A 203 -5.27 5.16 -7.11
N ASN A 204 -4.90 4.32 -8.07
CA ASN A 204 -5.05 4.60 -9.49
C ASN A 204 -5.56 3.34 -10.22
N GLN A 205 -6.25 3.51 -11.36
CA GLN A 205 -6.64 2.37 -12.20
C GLN A 205 -5.54 1.99 -13.20
N ASP A 206 -4.88 2.99 -13.78
CA ASP A 206 -3.88 2.81 -14.84
C ASP A 206 -2.57 3.55 -14.51
N GLU A 207 -1.48 3.11 -15.15
CA GLU A 207 -0.20 3.82 -15.11
C GLU A 207 -0.32 5.10 -15.93
N GLU A 208 -0.01 6.24 -15.31
CA GLU A 208 -0.03 7.54 -15.97
C GLU A 208 1.29 8.29 -15.72
N GLU A 209 1.87 8.85 -16.78
CA GLU A 209 3.12 9.59 -16.73
C GLU A 209 3.02 10.85 -15.84
N GLY A 210 4.10 11.17 -15.12
CA GLY A 210 4.25 12.47 -14.44
C GLY A 210 3.79 12.55 -12.99
N GLN A 211 3.45 11.45 -12.33
CA GLN A 211 3.25 11.45 -10.88
C GLN A 211 4.60 11.44 -10.14
N ALA A 212 4.85 12.45 -9.31
CA ALA A 212 5.99 12.49 -8.41
C ALA A 212 5.78 11.51 -7.25
N ALA A 213 6.01 10.22 -7.52
CA ALA A 213 5.93 9.13 -6.55
C ALA A 213 7.33 8.53 -6.31
N ASP A 214 7.55 8.04 -5.11
CA ASP A 214 8.79 7.37 -4.70
C ASP A 214 8.83 5.90 -5.14
N GLY A 215 7.72 5.39 -5.65
CA GLY A 215 7.57 4.05 -6.19
C GLY A 215 6.12 3.74 -6.58
N GLN A 216 5.92 2.53 -7.06
CA GLN A 216 4.60 2.03 -7.45
C GLN A 216 4.43 0.54 -7.15
N ILE A 217 3.22 0.16 -6.79
CA ILE A 217 2.75 -1.21 -6.67
C ILE A 217 1.73 -1.39 -7.80
N VAL A 218 2.03 -2.24 -8.76
CA VAL A 218 1.21 -2.46 -9.94
C VAL A 218 0.52 -3.81 -9.81
N MET A 219 -0.79 -3.85 -10.03
CA MET A 219 -1.58 -5.09 -10.01
C MET A 219 -1.54 -5.76 -11.38
N SER A 220 -1.29 -7.07 -11.39
CA SER A 220 -1.03 -7.85 -12.58
C SER A 220 -2.19 -8.82 -12.85
N ARG A 221 -2.96 -8.53 -13.91
CA ARG A 221 -4.07 -9.38 -14.36
C ARG A 221 -3.64 -10.84 -14.64
N PRO A 222 -2.51 -11.12 -15.32
CA PRO A 222 -2.06 -12.49 -15.54
C PRO A 222 -1.87 -13.30 -14.26
N LEU A 223 -1.55 -12.64 -13.14
CA LEU A 223 -1.31 -13.33 -11.85
C LEU A 223 -2.62 -13.62 -11.15
N ALA A 224 -3.53 -12.65 -11.17
CA ALA A 224 -4.88 -12.83 -10.67
C ALA A 224 -5.61 -13.96 -11.41
N GLU A 225 -5.46 -14.05 -12.74
CA GLU A 225 -6.02 -15.16 -13.54
C GLU A 225 -5.46 -16.53 -13.14
N GLN A 226 -4.19 -16.57 -12.73
CA GLN A 226 -3.54 -17.75 -12.16
C GLN A 226 -3.84 -17.96 -10.67
N ARG A 227 -4.69 -17.11 -10.07
CA ARG A 227 -5.06 -17.11 -8.63
C ARG A 227 -3.85 -16.92 -7.70
N LEU A 228 -2.83 -16.21 -8.17
CA LEU A 228 -1.67 -15.84 -7.38
C LEU A 228 -1.93 -14.49 -6.71
N TYR A 229 -2.30 -14.54 -5.42
CA TYR A 229 -2.61 -13.35 -4.62
C TYR A 229 -1.61 -13.14 -3.47
N PRO A 230 -1.19 -11.90 -3.18
CA PRO A 230 -1.61 -10.66 -3.86
C PRO A 230 -1.03 -10.58 -5.27
N ALA A 231 -1.83 -10.05 -6.21
CA ALA A 231 -1.48 -10.02 -7.64
C ALA A 231 -0.52 -8.86 -7.97
N VAL A 232 0.52 -8.68 -7.16
CA VAL A 232 1.54 -7.63 -7.35
C VAL A 232 2.47 -8.02 -8.51
N ASP A 233 2.57 -7.15 -9.50
CA ASP A 233 3.46 -7.34 -10.63
C ASP A 233 4.92 -7.27 -10.17
N ARG A 234 5.69 -8.30 -10.51
CA ARG A 234 7.05 -8.49 -10.01
C ARG A 234 8.08 -7.65 -10.76
N GLN A 235 7.71 -7.14 -11.93
CA GLN A 235 8.58 -6.37 -12.82
C GLN A 235 8.19 -4.90 -12.82
N LEU A 236 6.88 -4.60 -12.91
CA LEU A 236 6.37 -3.23 -13.01
C LEU A 236 6.27 -2.50 -11.67
N SER A 237 6.05 -3.23 -10.57
CA SER A 237 6.13 -2.62 -9.24
C SER A 237 7.57 -2.22 -8.97
N THR A 238 7.84 -1.01 -8.49
CA THR A 238 9.19 -0.46 -8.30
C THR A 238 9.26 0.47 -7.09
N SER A 239 10.49 0.73 -6.65
CA SER A 239 10.78 1.64 -5.54
C SER A 239 12.11 2.34 -5.79
N THR A 240 12.15 3.65 -5.51
CA THR A 240 13.40 4.42 -5.44
C THR A 240 14.30 3.96 -4.30
N LEU A 241 13.75 3.35 -3.24
CA LEU A 241 14.54 2.81 -2.12
C LEU A 241 15.51 1.73 -2.58
N LEU A 242 15.11 0.87 -3.50
CA LEU A 242 15.95 -0.22 -4.02
C LEU A 242 17.19 0.29 -4.81
N GLN A 243 17.22 1.58 -5.14
CA GLN A 243 18.36 2.25 -5.80
C GLN A 243 19.09 3.23 -4.87
N SER A 244 18.62 3.36 -3.62
CA SER A 244 19.15 4.32 -2.65
C SER A 244 20.21 3.68 -1.75
N ASN A 245 21.08 4.50 -1.15
CA ASN A 245 22.05 4.02 -0.14
C ASN A 245 21.41 3.70 1.24
N ILE A 246 20.07 3.82 1.36
CA ILE A 246 19.33 3.57 2.60
C ILE A 246 19.00 2.08 2.74
N THR A 247 18.73 1.41 1.62
CA THR A 247 18.36 0.00 1.60
C THR A 247 19.60 -0.88 1.68
N ASP A 248 19.54 -1.93 2.49
CA ASP A 248 20.63 -2.89 2.61
C ASP A 248 20.98 -3.55 1.27
N LEU A 249 22.27 -3.72 1.00
CA LEU A 249 22.77 -4.34 -0.24
C LEU A 249 22.20 -5.74 -0.45
N GLU A 250 21.96 -6.47 0.65
CA GLU A 250 21.34 -7.79 0.63
C GLU A 250 19.93 -7.75 0.01
N HIS A 251 19.12 -6.78 0.41
CA HIS A 251 17.76 -6.59 -0.10
C HIS A 251 17.78 -6.20 -1.57
N GLN A 252 18.60 -5.21 -1.94
CA GLN A 252 18.75 -4.76 -3.33
C GLN A 252 19.15 -5.92 -4.25
N HIS A 253 20.17 -6.68 -3.85
CA HIS A 253 20.67 -7.81 -4.62
C HIS A 253 19.63 -8.92 -4.74
N THR A 254 18.95 -9.26 -3.63
CA THR A 254 17.89 -10.28 -3.63
C THR A 254 16.73 -9.89 -4.56
N ALA A 255 16.27 -8.64 -4.51
CA ALA A 255 15.23 -8.14 -5.40
C ALA A 255 15.67 -8.17 -6.88
N GLN A 256 16.91 -7.80 -7.18
CA GLN A 256 17.47 -7.89 -8.53
C GLN A 256 17.55 -9.33 -9.05
N GLN A 257 18.00 -10.27 -8.21
CA GLN A 257 18.07 -11.69 -8.56
C GLN A 257 16.69 -12.28 -8.83
N VAL A 258 15.68 -11.93 -8.03
CA VAL A 258 14.28 -12.32 -8.26
C VAL A 258 13.79 -11.84 -9.61
N ARG A 259 13.99 -10.56 -9.93
CA ARG A 259 13.59 -9.99 -11.22
C ARG A 259 14.29 -10.68 -12.38
N ALA A 260 15.61 -10.89 -12.27
CA ALA A 260 16.40 -11.56 -13.29
C ALA A 260 15.94 -13.01 -13.52
N LEU A 261 15.69 -13.78 -12.46
CA LEU A 261 15.19 -15.14 -12.55
C LEU A 261 13.83 -15.18 -13.26
N LEU A 262 12.89 -14.32 -12.86
CA LEU A 262 11.54 -14.28 -13.45
C LEU A 262 11.58 -13.82 -14.92
N GLN A 263 12.45 -12.87 -15.27
CA GLN A 263 12.64 -12.43 -16.65
C GLN A 263 13.23 -13.53 -17.53
N GLN A 264 14.26 -14.23 -17.04
CA GLN A 264 14.85 -15.37 -17.73
C GLN A 264 13.84 -16.51 -17.92
N ALA A 265 13.05 -16.81 -16.88
CA ALA A 265 12.00 -17.82 -16.96
C ALA A 265 10.94 -17.46 -18.00
N ALA A 266 10.49 -16.20 -18.05
CA ALA A 266 9.53 -15.74 -19.05
C ALA A 266 10.07 -15.87 -20.49
N ALA A 267 11.36 -15.58 -20.71
CA ALA A 267 12.00 -15.78 -22.01
C ALA A 267 12.10 -17.27 -22.39
N LEU A 268 12.41 -18.14 -21.43
CA LEU A 268 12.46 -19.58 -21.63
C LEU A 268 11.08 -20.18 -21.94
N GLN A 269 10.01 -19.72 -21.29
CA GLN A 269 8.64 -20.20 -21.54
C GLN A 269 8.16 -20.03 -23.00
N GLN A 270 8.77 -19.12 -23.76
CA GLN A 270 8.46 -18.90 -25.17
C GLN A 270 9.17 -19.89 -26.11
N GLN A 271 10.11 -20.68 -25.59
CA GLN A 271 10.85 -21.67 -26.36
C GLN A 271 10.12 -23.02 -26.39
N THR A 272 10.35 -23.80 -27.45
CA THR A 272 9.68 -25.11 -27.64
C THR A 272 10.42 -26.28 -26.99
N THR A 273 11.70 -26.09 -26.65
CA THR A 273 12.56 -27.13 -26.08
C THR A 273 13.37 -26.54 -24.95
N HIS A 274 13.57 -27.31 -23.88
CA HIS A 274 14.25 -26.88 -22.67
C HIS A 274 15.34 -27.88 -22.31
N SER A 275 16.54 -27.38 -22.00
CA SER A 275 17.58 -28.19 -21.37
C SER A 275 17.20 -28.54 -19.92
N PRO A 276 17.85 -29.52 -19.28
CA PRO A 276 17.63 -29.80 -17.85
C PRO A 276 17.88 -28.58 -16.96
N GLN A 277 18.81 -27.69 -17.34
CA GLN A 277 19.10 -26.45 -16.62
C GLN A 277 17.97 -25.43 -16.78
N ASP A 278 17.40 -25.32 -17.99
CA ASP A 278 16.24 -24.44 -18.25
C ASP A 278 15.03 -24.90 -17.45
N LEU A 279 14.77 -26.21 -17.42
CA LEU A 279 13.68 -26.78 -16.61
C LEU A 279 13.87 -26.47 -15.12
N GLN A 280 15.09 -26.60 -14.60
CA GLN A 280 15.37 -26.26 -13.19
C GLN A 280 15.11 -24.77 -12.91
N LEU A 281 15.50 -23.88 -13.82
CA LEU A 281 15.23 -22.44 -13.72
C LEU A 281 13.72 -22.16 -13.72
N LEU A 282 12.98 -22.77 -14.64
CA LEU A 282 11.51 -22.66 -14.71
C LEU A 282 10.84 -23.13 -13.42
N HIS A 283 11.24 -24.29 -12.87
CA HIS A 283 10.73 -24.80 -11.60
C HIS A 283 11.01 -23.84 -10.44
N ARG A 284 12.22 -23.27 -10.35
CA ARG A 284 12.55 -22.26 -9.34
C ARG A 284 11.69 -21.00 -9.49
N ALA A 285 11.49 -20.53 -10.72
CA ALA A 285 10.62 -19.38 -10.99
C ALA A 285 9.16 -19.65 -10.61
N THR A 286 8.65 -20.87 -10.86
CA THR A 286 7.31 -21.27 -10.42
C THR A 286 7.20 -21.29 -8.90
N ARG A 287 8.15 -21.93 -8.20
CA ARG A 287 8.19 -21.91 -6.73
C ARG A 287 8.25 -20.51 -6.17
N LEU A 288 9.05 -19.62 -6.77
CA LEU A 288 9.15 -18.23 -6.35
C LEU A 288 7.82 -17.47 -6.54
N ASN A 289 7.16 -17.63 -7.69
CA ASN A 289 5.85 -17.02 -7.94
C ASN A 289 4.79 -17.51 -6.95
N LEU A 290 4.81 -18.80 -6.61
CA LEU A 290 3.93 -19.38 -5.59
C LEU A 290 4.30 -18.86 -4.20
N PHE A 291 5.58 -18.79 -3.86
CA PHE A 291 6.03 -18.30 -2.56
C PHE A 291 5.72 -16.81 -2.33
N LEU A 292 5.65 -16.00 -3.39
CA LEU A 292 5.23 -14.60 -3.30
C LEU A 292 3.71 -14.45 -3.09
N THR A 293 2.93 -15.54 -3.16
CA THR A 293 1.54 -15.52 -2.66
C THR A 293 1.53 -15.52 -1.14
N GLN A 294 0.51 -14.91 -0.55
CA GLN A 294 0.41 -14.77 0.89
C GLN A 294 -1.05 -14.76 1.34
N PRO A 295 -1.43 -15.55 2.36
CA PRO A 295 -2.75 -15.45 2.94
C PRO A 295 -2.83 -14.17 3.78
N PHE A 296 -3.85 -13.36 3.52
CA PHE A 296 -4.08 -12.09 4.22
C PHE A 296 -5.08 -12.28 5.35
N PHE A 297 -4.90 -11.56 6.46
CA PHE A 297 -5.81 -11.59 7.61
C PHE A 297 -7.22 -11.15 7.20
N VAL A 298 -7.31 -10.12 6.38
CA VAL A 298 -8.60 -9.58 5.91
C VAL A 298 -9.32 -10.53 4.94
N ALA A 299 -8.61 -11.50 4.38
CA ALA A 299 -9.14 -12.48 3.42
C ALA A 299 -9.45 -13.86 4.05
N GLU A 300 -9.25 -14.04 5.36
CA GLU A 300 -9.46 -15.34 6.04
C GLU A 300 -10.89 -15.85 5.87
N THR A 301 -11.88 -14.96 6.00
CA THR A 301 -13.30 -15.30 5.93
C THR A 301 -13.71 -15.82 4.54
N PHE A 302 -12.99 -15.42 3.50
CA PHE A 302 -13.25 -15.82 2.11
C PHE A 302 -12.39 -17.01 1.68
N SER A 303 -11.13 -17.05 2.12
CA SER A 303 -10.16 -18.08 1.71
C SER A 303 -10.20 -19.33 2.60
N GLY A 304 -10.63 -19.21 3.86
CA GLY A 304 -10.53 -20.26 4.87
C GLY A 304 -9.09 -20.57 5.31
N ILE A 305 -8.10 -19.77 4.86
CA ILE A 305 -6.69 -19.93 5.20
C ILE A 305 -6.33 -18.83 6.22
N PRO A 306 -5.75 -19.17 7.39
CA PRO A 306 -5.28 -18.16 8.34
C PRO A 306 -4.28 -17.20 7.69
N GLY A 307 -4.42 -15.91 8.00
CA GLY A 307 -3.57 -14.84 7.54
C GLY A 307 -2.17 -14.93 8.15
N GLU A 308 -1.20 -14.45 7.40
CA GLU A 308 0.21 -14.51 7.80
C GLU A 308 0.87 -13.15 7.61
N TYR A 309 1.59 -12.72 8.63
CA TYR A 309 2.50 -11.58 8.56
C TYR A 309 3.93 -12.13 8.44
N LEU A 310 4.71 -11.65 7.46
CA LEU A 310 6.10 -12.05 7.34
C LEU A 310 7.03 -10.84 7.37
N SER A 311 8.05 -10.89 8.23
CA SER A 311 9.03 -9.81 8.26
C SER A 311 9.89 -9.78 7.00
N LEU A 312 10.49 -8.62 6.69
CA LEU A 312 11.43 -8.49 5.58
C LEU A 312 12.63 -9.44 5.77
N ALA A 313 13.16 -9.55 6.99
CA ALA A 313 14.29 -10.43 7.27
C ALA A 313 13.98 -11.90 6.94
N GLU A 314 12.80 -12.39 7.36
CA GLU A 314 12.36 -13.75 7.03
C GLU A 314 12.07 -13.91 5.54
N THR A 315 11.53 -12.88 4.90
CA THR A 315 11.29 -12.84 3.45
C THR A 315 12.60 -13.00 2.67
N LEU A 316 13.62 -12.20 3.00
CA LEU A 316 14.93 -12.25 2.36
C LEU A 316 15.60 -13.61 2.55
N SER A 317 15.63 -14.11 3.79
CA SER A 317 16.23 -15.42 4.10
C SER A 317 15.56 -16.56 3.32
N SER A 318 14.22 -16.56 3.27
CA SER A 318 13.42 -17.55 2.54
C SER A 318 13.71 -17.52 1.04
N ILE A 319 13.75 -16.32 0.46
CA ILE A 319 13.96 -16.13 -0.98
C ILE A 319 15.39 -16.44 -1.39
N GLN A 320 16.39 -16.11 -0.58
CA GLN A 320 17.78 -16.52 -0.86
C GLN A 320 17.94 -18.04 -0.84
N GLY A 321 17.27 -18.72 0.09
CA GLY A 321 17.22 -20.18 0.09
C GLY A 321 16.61 -20.74 -1.21
N LEU A 322 15.52 -20.14 -1.70
CA LEU A 322 14.92 -20.46 -3.00
C LEU A 322 15.88 -20.21 -4.17
N LEU A 323 16.49 -19.03 -4.24
CA LEU A 323 17.41 -18.64 -5.30
C LEU A 323 18.66 -19.53 -5.35
N SER A 324 19.16 -19.95 -4.20
CA SER A 324 20.31 -20.87 -4.08
C SER A 324 20.00 -22.32 -4.45
N GLY A 325 18.71 -22.68 -4.61
CA GLY A 325 18.26 -24.04 -4.90
C GLY A 325 18.15 -24.96 -3.69
N ARG A 326 18.24 -24.42 -2.46
CA ARG A 326 18.11 -25.21 -1.22
C ARG A 326 16.82 -26.02 -1.16
N TYR A 327 15.77 -25.52 -1.81
CA TYR A 327 14.42 -26.10 -1.78
C TYR A 327 13.99 -26.73 -3.12
N ASP A 328 14.94 -27.03 -4.01
CA ASP A 328 14.64 -27.59 -5.35
C ASP A 328 14.00 -29.00 -5.31
N SER A 329 14.16 -29.72 -4.20
CA SER A 329 13.54 -31.03 -4.00
C SER A 329 12.08 -30.94 -3.55
N LEU A 330 11.61 -29.77 -3.10
CA LEU A 330 10.26 -29.60 -2.60
C LEU A 330 9.25 -29.45 -3.76
N PRO A 331 8.06 -30.07 -3.67
CA PRO A 331 7.00 -29.90 -4.67
C PRO A 331 6.55 -28.44 -4.81
N GLU A 332 6.20 -27.98 -6.01
CA GLU A 332 5.83 -26.57 -6.23
C GLU A 332 4.60 -26.15 -5.41
N ALA A 333 3.60 -27.02 -5.29
CA ALA A 333 2.34 -26.75 -4.58
C ALA A 333 2.52 -26.39 -3.09
N THR A 334 3.65 -26.78 -2.47
CA THR A 334 3.90 -26.46 -1.06
C THR A 334 4.24 -24.99 -0.83
N PHE A 335 4.63 -24.26 -1.88
CA PHE A 335 5.00 -22.84 -1.80
C PHE A 335 3.81 -21.88 -1.88
N SER A 336 2.62 -22.37 -2.20
CA SER A 336 1.42 -21.52 -2.36
C SER A 336 0.73 -21.23 -1.03
N PHE A 337 0.36 -19.96 -0.81
CA PHE A 337 -0.34 -19.41 0.35
C PHE A 337 0.27 -19.84 1.69
N VAL A 338 1.55 -19.54 1.86
CA VAL A 338 2.31 -19.75 3.10
C VAL A 338 2.89 -18.42 3.59
N GLY A 339 3.21 -18.33 4.88
CA GLY A 339 4.05 -17.27 5.44
C GLY A 339 5.53 -17.54 5.14
N ALA A 340 6.26 -17.98 6.17
CA ALA A 340 7.68 -18.31 6.12
C ALA A 340 7.99 -19.64 5.40
N ILE A 341 9.25 -19.83 5.03
CA ILE A 341 9.71 -21.06 4.35
C ILE A 341 9.51 -22.34 5.18
N ASP A 342 9.52 -22.24 6.51
CA ASP A 342 9.29 -23.39 7.39
C ASP A 342 7.90 -24.00 7.19
N GLN A 343 6.92 -23.19 6.84
CA GLN A 343 5.57 -23.68 6.50
C GLN A 343 5.56 -24.48 5.20
N VAL A 344 6.44 -24.16 4.25
CA VAL A 344 6.59 -24.97 3.02
C VAL A 344 7.08 -26.36 3.37
N VAL A 345 8.07 -26.46 4.26
CA VAL A 345 8.62 -27.74 4.73
C VAL A 345 7.57 -28.53 5.51
N ALA A 346 6.83 -27.88 6.40
CA ALA A 346 5.74 -28.51 7.15
C ALA A 346 4.62 -29.01 6.23
N LYS A 347 4.20 -28.22 5.24
CA LYS A 347 3.18 -28.60 4.26
C LYS A 347 3.63 -29.80 3.42
N ASN A 348 4.91 -29.89 3.07
CA ASN A 348 5.45 -31.06 2.38
C ASN A 348 5.33 -32.35 3.21
N GLN A 349 5.54 -32.27 4.53
CA GLN A 349 5.43 -33.44 5.42
C GLN A 349 3.98 -33.96 5.52
N ILE A 350 2.98 -33.10 5.35
CA ILE A 350 1.55 -33.46 5.42
C ILE A 350 1.09 -34.13 4.11
N ILE A 351 1.70 -33.78 2.98
CA ILE A 351 1.32 -34.27 1.65
C ILE A 351 1.91 -35.66 1.35
N GLN A 352 2.96 -36.07 2.07
CA GLN A 352 3.62 -37.38 1.93
C GLN A 352 2.91 -38.48 2.72
#